data_AF-A0A6J8DE64-F1
#
_entry.id   AF-A0A6J8DE64-F1
#
_cell.length_a   1.000
_cell.length_b   1.000
_cell.length_c   1.000
_cell.angle_alpha   90.00
_cell.angle_beta   90.00
_cell.angle_gamma   90.00
#
_symmetry.space_group_name_H-M   'P 1'
#
loop_
_entity.id
_entity.type
_entity.pdbx_description
1 polymer ?
#
loop_
_entity_poly.entity_id
_entity_poly.type
_entity_poly.pdbx_seq_one_letter_code
_entity_poly.pdbx_strand_id
1 'polypeptide(L)'
;MTSLKNLVTESKVESLHAVVKNGKQEFVCFTRLATHWIICITDGAEMYITELDAEELESCRELAEISSMDTYLARIRKCFLDADLSVSFVGTRATLTVGKSSGTINFDLFEAKAAEKKVELQNILFRLANTATSLEVDLEKANKTIDTLKAQKSQNIGGLMDFGPKVGTNPAKVKPKKTGMSVVNPTSKKRKAATGVVFD
;
A
#
# COMPACT_ATOMS: atom_id res chain seq x y z
N MET A 1 26.31 -10.00 -12.76
CA MET A 1 25.99 -9.78 -11.34
C MET A 1 25.22 -8.48 -11.24
N THR A 2 24.02 -8.50 -10.68
CA THR A 2 23.26 -7.28 -10.40
C THR A 2 23.93 -6.54 -9.25
N SER A 3 24.18 -5.24 -9.40
CA SER A 3 24.77 -4.43 -8.32
C SER A 3 23.82 -4.39 -7.11
N LEU A 4 24.37 -4.47 -5.89
CA LEU A 4 23.61 -4.31 -4.63
C LEU A 4 22.72 -3.06 -4.68
N LYS A 5 23.24 -1.96 -5.21
CA LYS A 5 22.50 -0.70 -5.35
C LYS A 5 21.22 -0.88 -6.16
N ASN A 6 21.30 -1.55 -7.31
CA ASN A 6 20.16 -1.77 -8.19
C ASN A 6 19.13 -2.67 -7.49
N LEU A 7 19.59 -3.76 -6.91
CA LEU A 7 18.76 -4.72 -6.22
C LEU A 7 17.92 -4.08 -5.08
N VAL A 8 18.57 -3.31 -4.22
CA VAL A 8 17.94 -2.63 -3.07
C VAL A 8 16.98 -1.55 -3.55
N THR A 9 17.37 -0.77 -4.56
CA THR A 9 16.56 0.36 -5.08
C THR A 9 15.33 -0.14 -5.85
N GLU A 10 15.49 -1.16 -6.70
CA GLU A 10 14.38 -1.75 -7.47
C GLU A 10 13.36 -2.42 -6.55
N SER A 11 13.84 -3.06 -5.48
CA SER A 11 12.99 -3.65 -4.45
C SER A 11 12.33 -2.63 -3.53
N LYS A 12 12.72 -1.35 -3.60
CA LYS A 12 12.23 -0.25 -2.76
C LYS A 12 12.47 -0.49 -1.25
N VAL A 13 13.62 -1.07 -0.92
CA VAL A 13 14.04 -1.37 0.47
C VAL A 13 15.15 -0.44 0.96
N GLU A 14 15.53 0.56 0.17
CA GLU A 14 16.61 1.51 0.43
C GLU A 14 16.28 2.58 1.46
N SER A 15 15.00 2.77 1.82
CA SER A 15 14.58 3.84 2.74
C SER A 15 13.30 3.49 3.50
N LEU A 16 13.23 2.27 4.02
CA LEU A 16 12.13 1.82 4.85
C LEU A 16 12.25 2.42 6.25
N HIS A 17 11.12 2.62 6.91
CA HIS A 17 11.05 2.90 8.33
C HIS A 17 9.73 2.40 8.90
N ALA A 18 9.75 1.97 10.16
CA ALA A 18 8.57 1.56 10.91
C ALA A 18 8.81 1.76 12.41
N VAL A 19 7.73 2.01 13.15
CA VAL A 19 7.77 2.09 14.62
C VAL A 19 7.37 0.74 15.20
N VAL A 20 8.16 0.25 16.15
CA VAL A 20 7.98 -1.04 16.82
C VAL A 20 7.91 -0.81 18.32
N LYS A 21 7.02 -1.54 19.00
CA LYS A 21 6.90 -1.53 20.45
C LYS A 21 7.54 -2.78 21.04
N ASN A 22 8.36 -2.60 22.06
CA ASN A 22 8.82 -3.68 22.92
C ASN A 22 8.56 -3.30 24.38
N GLY A 23 7.53 -3.89 24.97
CA GLY A 23 7.04 -3.53 26.30
C GLY A 23 6.54 -2.08 26.35
N LYS A 24 7.18 -1.26 27.17
CA LYS A 24 6.85 0.18 27.34
C LYS A 24 7.69 1.11 26.48
N GLN A 25 8.63 0.57 25.70
CA GLN A 25 9.55 1.35 24.89
C GLN A 25 9.18 1.25 23.41
N GLU A 26 9.35 2.36 22.70
CA GLU A 26 9.14 2.49 21.26
C GLU A 26 10.50 2.60 20.56
N PHE A 27 10.60 1.98 19.40
CA PHE A 27 11.80 1.96 18.58
C PHE A 27 11.42 2.32 17.14
N VAL A 28 12.27 3.09 16.48
CA VAL A 28 12.25 3.27 15.03
C VAL A 28 13.23 2.27 14.43
N CYS A 29 12.70 1.35 13.62
CA CYS A 29 13.48 0.45 12.78
C CYS A 29 13.52 1.06 11.39
N PHE A 30 14.69 1.14 10.78
CA PHE A 30 14.79 1.74 9.46
C PHE A 30 15.96 1.22 8.63
N THR A 31 15.87 1.40 7.32
CA THR A 31 16.93 1.04 6.39
C THR A 31 17.45 2.25 5.64
N ARG A 32 18.71 2.19 5.20
CA ARG A 32 19.27 3.12 4.22
C ARG A 32 20.27 2.44 3.30
N LEU A 33 20.43 2.95 2.09
CA LEU A 33 21.47 2.52 1.17
C LEU A 33 22.61 3.54 1.11
N ALA A 34 23.84 3.08 1.32
CA ALA A 34 25.06 3.81 0.99
C ALA A 34 25.99 2.90 0.16
N THR A 35 27.22 2.68 0.61
CA THR A 35 28.10 1.65 0.03
C THR A 35 27.52 0.26 0.29
N HIS A 36 27.03 0.04 1.51
CA HIS A 36 26.31 -1.15 1.95
C HIS A 36 24.84 -0.83 2.17
N TRP A 37 24.01 -1.87 2.29
CA TRP A 37 22.66 -1.73 2.78
C TRP A 37 22.67 -1.79 4.30
N ILE A 38 22.14 -0.75 4.93
CA ILE A 38 22.29 -0.51 6.36
C ILE A 38 20.94 -0.61 7.01
N ILE A 39 20.87 -1.36 8.11
CA ILE A 39 19.68 -1.55 8.92
C ILE A 39 19.96 -0.97 10.30
N CYS A 40 19.04 -0.16 10.81
CA CYS A 40 19.19 0.56 12.06
C CYS A 40 17.99 0.34 12.99
N ILE A 41 18.25 0.30 14.30
CA ILE A 41 17.24 0.42 15.36
C ILE A 41 17.64 1.58 16.27
N THR A 42 16.67 2.42 16.65
CA THR A 42 16.88 3.47 17.64
C THR A 42 15.65 3.69 18.50
N ASP A 43 15.84 4.00 19.78
CA ASP A 43 14.79 4.52 20.68
C ASP A 43 14.78 6.06 20.74
N GLY A 44 15.53 6.71 19.85
CA GLY A 44 15.76 8.16 19.83
C GLY A 44 16.93 8.61 20.69
N ALA A 45 17.49 7.74 21.54
CA ALA A 45 18.68 7.99 22.32
C ALA A 45 19.83 7.12 21.83
N GLU A 46 19.69 5.78 21.85
CA GLU A 46 20.68 4.80 21.42
C GLU A 46 20.48 4.37 19.96
N MET A 47 21.55 3.86 19.34
CA MET A 47 21.54 3.44 17.94
C MET A 47 22.24 2.10 17.79
N TYR A 48 21.58 1.16 17.12
CA TYR A 48 22.12 -0.15 16.76
C TYR A 48 22.12 -0.27 15.25
N ILE A 49 23.24 -0.72 14.68
CA ILE A 49 23.47 -0.77 13.24
C ILE A 49 23.97 -2.16 12.86
N THR A 50 23.53 -2.62 11.69
CA THR A 50 24.25 -3.62 10.90
C THR A 50 24.37 -3.11 9.47
N GLU A 51 25.50 -3.40 8.84
CA GLU A 51 25.72 -3.16 7.42
C GLU A 51 25.78 -4.49 6.70
N LEU A 52 25.21 -4.56 5.50
CA LEU A 52 25.19 -5.76 4.67
C LEU A 52 25.73 -5.41 3.28
N ASP A 53 26.81 -6.05 2.90
CA ASP A 53 27.24 -6.11 1.51
C ASP A 53 26.40 -7.12 0.69
N ALA A 54 26.79 -7.35 -0.56
CA ALA A 54 26.05 -8.25 -1.45
C ALA A 54 26.15 -9.73 -1.00
N GLU A 55 27.27 -10.16 -0.44
CA GLU A 55 27.52 -11.54 -0.02
C GLU A 55 26.83 -11.83 1.32
N GLU A 56 26.88 -10.87 2.24
CA GLU A 56 26.18 -10.93 3.52
C GLU A 56 24.66 -10.95 3.33
N LEU A 57 24.15 -10.13 2.40
CA LEU A 57 22.72 -10.13 2.06
C LEU A 57 22.27 -11.47 1.46
N GLU A 58 23.09 -12.07 0.60
CA GLU A 58 22.84 -13.40 0.04
C GLU A 58 22.87 -14.48 1.11
N SER A 59 23.83 -14.42 2.02
CA SER A 59 23.91 -15.34 3.17
C SER A 59 22.66 -15.22 4.06
N CYS A 60 22.18 -14.00 4.29
CA CYS A 60 20.95 -13.76 5.06
C CYS A 60 19.70 -14.30 4.34
N ARG A 61 19.65 -14.21 3.01
CA ARG A 61 18.59 -14.82 2.19
C ARG A 61 18.59 -16.35 2.34
N GLU A 62 19.76 -16.98 2.23
CA GLU A 62 19.92 -18.42 2.37
C GLU A 62 19.51 -18.91 3.76
N LEU A 63 19.92 -18.20 4.81
CA LEU A 63 19.56 -18.52 6.19
C LEU A 63 18.04 -18.41 6.43
N ALA A 64 17.36 -17.51 5.72
CA ALA A 64 15.92 -17.38 5.76
C ALA A 64 15.18 -18.42 4.88
N GLU A 65 15.91 -19.30 4.20
CA GLU A 65 15.40 -20.34 3.29
C GLU A 65 14.50 -19.77 2.16
N ILE A 66 14.76 -18.53 1.71
CA ILE A 66 13.97 -17.87 0.66
C ILE A 66 14.66 -18.04 -0.68
N SER A 67 13.99 -18.69 -1.64
CA SER A 67 14.61 -19.13 -2.90
C SER A 67 15.14 -18.03 -3.82
N SER A 68 14.60 -16.82 -3.77
CA SER A 68 15.08 -15.71 -4.60
C SER A 68 15.27 -14.43 -3.80
N MET A 69 16.29 -13.66 -4.21
CA MET A 69 16.61 -12.37 -3.59
C MET A 69 15.46 -11.37 -3.72
N ASP A 70 14.78 -11.33 -4.87
CA ASP A 70 13.61 -10.47 -5.07
C ASP A 70 12.48 -10.81 -4.08
N THR A 71 12.21 -12.10 -3.86
CA THR A 71 11.19 -12.54 -2.88
C THR A 71 11.61 -12.17 -1.46
N TYR A 72 12.89 -12.32 -1.14
CA TYR A 72 13.45 -11.97 0.15
C TYR A 72 13.30 -10.47 0.46
N LEU A 73 13.72 -9.60 -0.47
CA LEU A 73 13.58 -8.15 -0.30
C LEU A 73 12.14 -7.68 -0.35
N ALA A 74 11.29 -8.26 -1.22
CA ALA A 74 9.86 -7.94 -1.24
C ALA A 74 9.17 -8.31 0.07
N ARG A 75 9.56 -9.42 0.70
CA ARG A 75 9.07 -9.82 2.03
C ARG A 75 9.48 -8.79 3.09
N ILE A 76 10.73 -8.37 3.11
CA ILE A 76 11.21 -7.34 4.04
C ILE A 76 10.39 -6.05 3.86
N ARG A 77 10.27 -5.57 2.62
CA ARG A 77 9.47 -4.38 2.31
C ARG A 77 8.05 -4.49 2.83
N LYS A 78 7.37 -5.61 2.54
CA LYS A 78 6.01 -5.86 3.00
C LYS A 78 5.91 -5.78 4.52
N CYS A 79 6.79 -6.46 5.25
CA CYS A 79 6.77 -6.46 6.71
C CYS A 79 7.04 -5.07 7.31
N PHE A 80 7.89 -4.24 6.69
CA PHE A 80 8.05 -2.84 7.12
C PHE A 80 6.77 -2.02 6.90
N LEU A 81 6.11 -2.17 5.75
CA LEU A 81 4.86 -1.45 5.45
C LEU A 81 3.70 -1.89 6.36
N ASP A 82 3.64 -3.18 6.69
CA ASP A 82 2.61 -3.75 7.55
C ASP A 82 2.94 -3.58 9.05
N ALA A 83 4.10 -3.00 9.39
CA ALA A 83 4.66 -2.93 10.74
C ALA A 83 4.76 -4.32 11.44
N ASP A 84 4.99 -5.36 10.65
CA ASP A 84 5.20 -6.73 11.10
C ASP A 84 6.67 -6.96 11.47
N LEU A 85 7.10 -6.26 12.51
CA LEU A 85 8.45 -6.27 13.03
C LEU A 85 8.44 -6.48 14.54
N SER A 86 9.51 -7.04 15.09
CA SER A 86 9.76 -7.04 16.53
C SER A 86 11.24 -6.84 16.82
N VAL A 87 11.55 -6.26 17.97
CA VAL A 87 12.92 -6.03 18.42
C VAL A 87 13.15 -6.72 19.76
N SER A 88 14.32 -7.31 19.94
CA SER A 88 14.74 -7.93 21.20
C SER A 88 16.20 -7.61 21.50
N PHE A 89 16.58 -7.64 22.77
CA PHE A 89 17.92 -7.26 23.23
C PHE A 89 18.50 -8.37 24.10
N VAL A 90 19.73 -8.78 23.80
CA VAL A 90 20.48 -9.77 24.57
C VAL A 90 21.91 -9.24 24.76
N GLY A 91 22.20 -8.74 25.96
CA GLY A 91 23.46 -8.06 26.24
C GLY A 91 23.62 -6.80 25.38
N THR A 92 24.70 -6.72 24.60
CA THR A 92 24.99 -5.61 23.68
C THR A 92 24.40 -5.79 22.29
N ARG A 93 23.71 -6.92 22.04
CA ARG A 93 23.15 -7.26 20.74
C ARG A 93 21.66 -6.94 20.70
N ALA A 94 21.25 -6.21 19.67
CA ALA A 94 19.86 -6.02 19.31
C ALA A 94 19.50 -6.93 18.13
N THR A 95 18.37 -7.62 18.19
CA THR A 95 17.89 -8.45 17.07
C THR A 95 16.61 -7.84 16.51
N LEU A 96 16.63 -7.47 15.22
CA LEU A 96 15.44 -7.11 14.46
C LEU A 96 14.86 -8.37 13.82
N THR A 97 13.64 -8.71 14.19
CA THR A 97 12.88 -9.80 13.58
C THR A 97 11.84 -9.22 12.63
N VAL A 98 11.93 -9.60 11.36
CA VAL A 98 11.06 -9.19 10.26
C VAL A 98 10.08 -10.31 9.93
N GLY A 99 8.79 -10.02 10.05
CA GLY A 99 7.70 -10.98 9.92
C GLY A 99 7.29 -11.62 11.25
N LYS A 100 6.27 -12.48 11.19
CA LYS A 100 5.74 -13.24 12.32
C LYS A 100 5.77 -14.74 11.98
N SER A 101 5.85 -15.60 12.99
CA SER A 101 5.72 -17.08 12.88
C SER A 101 6.85 -17.80 12.10
N SER A 102 6.56 -18.92 11.45
CA SER A 102 7.56 -19.71 10.72
C SER A 102 8.03 -18.96 9.47
N GLY A 103 9.32 -18.62 9.43
CA GLY A 103 9.96 -17.90 8.31
C GLY A 103 10.32 -16.45 8.61
N THR A 104 10.45 -16.05 9.87
CA THR A 104 11.02 -14.74 10.21
C THR A 104 12.42 -14.55 9.65
N ILE A 105 12.72 -13.34 9.20
CA ILE A 105 14.08 -12.92 8.85
C ILE A 105 14.66 -12.19 10.07
N ASN A 106 15.84 -12.59 10.54
CA ASN A 106 16.47 -11.97 11.70
C ASN A 106 17.74 -11.25 11.29
N PHE A 107 17.92 -10.05 11.81
CA PHE A 107 19.16 -9.30 11.71
C PHE A 107 19.69 -9.06 13.11
N ASP A 108 20.97 -9.35 13.32
CA ASP A 108 21.68 -9.00 14.53
C ASP A 108 22.39 -7.65 14.30
N LEU A 109 22.14 -6.70 15.19
CA LEU A 109 22.66 -5.34 15.17
C LEU A 109 23.45 -5.07 16.44
N PHE A 110 24.45 -4.22 16.33
CA PHE A 110 25.33 -3.87 17.43
C PHE A 110 25.33 -2.36 17.66
N GLU A 111 25.62 -1.97 18.90
CA GLU A 111 25.63 -0.56 19.29
C GLU A 111 26.62 0.24 18.44
N ALA A 112 26.13 1.33 17.85
CA ALA A 112 26.89 2.18 16.96
C ALA A 112 27.90 3.03 17.75
N LYS A 113 29.03 3.36 17.12
CA LYS A 113 29.97 4.33 17.71
C LYS A 113 29.31 5.70 17.77
N ALA A 114 29.79 6.55 18.69
CA ALA A 114 29.23 7.89 18.90
C ALA A 114 29.13 8.74 17.62
N ALA A 115 30.10 8.63 16.71
CA ALA A 115 30.09 9.34 15.43
C ALA A 115 28.97 8.84 14.49
N GLU A 116 28.83 7.51 14.34
CA GLU A 116 27.82 6.86 13.50
C GLU A 116 26.41 7.15 14.04
N LYS A 117 26.23 7.01 15.36
CA LYS A 117 25.01 7.34 16.08
C LYS A 117 24.50 8.73 15.75
N LYS A 118 25.37 9.75 15.80
CA LYS A 118 25.00 11.13 15.48
C LYS A 118 24.54 11.27 14.02
N VAL A 119 25.27 10.67 13.09
CA VAL A 119 24.95 10.73 11.65
C VAL A 119 23.60 10.06 11.38
N GLU A 120 23.37 8.87 11.91
CA GLU A 120 22.14 8.13 11.68
C GLU A 120 20.91 8.78 12.31
N LEU A 121 21.04 9.34 13.52
CA LEU A 121 19.95 10.09 14.15
C LEU A 121 19.58 11.34 13.34
N GLN A 122 20.57 12.07 12.80
CA GLN A 122 20.29 13.21 11.92
C GLN A 122 19.59 12.75 10.63
N ASN A 123 20.07 11.67 10.01
CA ASN A 123 19.50 11.13 8.78
C ASN A 123 18.02 10.76 8.95
N ILE A 124 17.70 9.97 9.96
CA ILE A 124 16.31 9.54 10.19
C ILE A 124 15.42 10.73 10.56
N LEU A 125 15.90 11.67 11.38
CA LEU A 125 15.14 12.85 11.79
C LEU A 125 14.73 13.70 10.59
N PHE A 126 15.68 14.10 9.74
CA PHE A 126 15.38 14.93 8.58
C PHE A 126 14.59 14.17 7.53
N ARG A 127 14.83 12.86 7.36
CA ARG A 127 14.01 12.04 6.46
C ARG A 127 12.55 12.02 6.89
N LEU A 128 12.27 11.76 8.18
CA LEU A 128 10.89 11.73 8.69
C LEU A 128 10.22 13.11 8.55
N ALA A 129 10.92 14.21 8.85
CA ALA A 129 10.41 15.56 8.69
C ALA A 129 10.06 15.88 7.21
N ASN A 130 10.95 15.52 6.29
CA ASN A 130 10.73 15.71 4.85
C ASN A 130 9.58 14.84 4.33
N THR A 131 9.51 13.58 4.77
CA THR A 131 8.41 12.67 4.41
C THR A 131 7.06 13.19 4.93
N ALA A 132 6.99 13.63 6.19
CA ALA A 132 5.77 14.21 6.74
C ALA A 132 5.31 15.44 5.94
N THR A 133 6.23 16.37 5.66
CA THR A 133 5.94 17.57 4.85
C THR A 133 5.45 17.21 3.44
N SER A 134 6.08 16.23 2.78
CA SER A 134 5.66 15.77 1.45
C SER A 134 4.28 15.12 1.48
N LEU A 135 4.00 14.31 2.50
CA LEU A 135 2.70 13.65 2.67
C LEU A 135 1.58 14.66 2.91
N GLU A 136 1.83 15.73 3.68
CA GLU A 136 0.87 16.82 3.87
C GLU A 136 0.53 17.51 2.56
N VAL A 137 1.54 17.82 1.73
CA VAL A 137 1.34 18.42 0.41
C VAL A 137 0.56 17.48 -0.53
N ASP A 138 0.89 16.19 -0.55
CA ASP A 138 0.21 15.23 -1.41
C ASP A 138 -1.23 14.96 -0.97
N LEU A 139 -1.48 14.97 0.35
CA LEU A 139 -2.82 14.89 0.92
C LEU A 139 -3.67 16.11 0.53
N GLU A 140 -3.10 17.31 0.57
CA GLU A 140 -3.80 18.53 0.12
C GLU A 140 -4.19 18.45 -1.36
N LYS A 141 -3.27 18.01 -2.23
CA LYS A 141 -3.53 17.81 -3.67
C LYS A 141 -4.62 16.75 -3.92
N ALA A 142 -4.56 15.64 -3.19
CA ALA A 142 -5.56 14.58 -3.30
C ALA A 142 -6.95 15.09 -2.92
N ASN A 143 -7.06 15.84 -1.82
CA ASN A 143 -8.33 16.44 -1.38
C ASN A 143 -8.90 17.43 -2.40
N LYS A 144 -8.07 18.33 -2.96
CA LYS A 144 -8.50 19.24 -4.05
C LYS A 144 -9.01 18.49 -5.28
N THR A 145 -8.37 17.38 -5.63
CA THR A 145 -8.82 16.52 -6.75
C THR A 145 -10.17 15.89 -6.44
N ILE A 146 -10.36 15.36 -5.23
CA ILE A 146 -11.63 14.77 -4.77
C ILE A 146 -12.75 15.82 -4.81
N ASP A 147 -12.51 17.03 -4.34
CA ASP A 147 -13.51 18.10 -4.32
C ASP A 147 -13.91 18.54 -5.72
N THR A 148 -12.95 18.63 -6.64
CA THR A 148 -13.20 18.91 -8.06
C THR A 148 -14.09 17.83 -8.70
N LEU A 149 -13.79 16.55 -8.44
CA LEU A 149 -14.58 15.42 -8.95
C LEU A 149 -16.00 15.40 -8.36
N LYS A 150 -16.15 15.75 -7.07
CA LYS A 150 -17.48 15.87 -6.42
C LYS A 150 -18.30 17.02 -7.02
N ALA A 151 -17.67 18.17 -7.27
CA ALA A 151 -18.33 19.32 -7.89
C ALA A 151 -18.83 18.99 -9.31
N GLN A 152 -18.01 18.31 -10.13
CA GLN A 152 -18.41 17.85 -11.47
C GLN A 152 -19.57 16.85 -11.45
N LYS A 153 -19.58 15.91 -10.51
CA LYS A 153 -20.69 14.95 -10.34
C LYS A 153 -21.99 15.63 -9.93
N SER A 154 -21.90 16.71 -9.14
CA SER A 154 -23.05 17.51 -8.71
C SER A 154 -23.66 18.34 -9.84
N GLN A 155 -22.82 18.86 -10.75
CA GLN A 155 -23.27 19.61 -11.93
C GLN A 155 -23.93 18.71 -12.99
N ASN A 156 -23.54 17.44 -13.11
CA ASN A 156 -24.18 16.49 -14.03
C ASN A 156 -25.55 15.96 -13.56
N ILE A 157 -25.98 16.21 -12.32
CA ILE A 157 -27.33 15.87 -11.82
C ILE A 157 -28.31 17.05 -11.96
N GLY A 158 -27.80 18.27 -12.18
CA GLY A 158 -28.63 19.46 -12.48
C GLY A 158 -28.98 19.65 -13.96
N GLY A 159 -28.45 18.79 -14.84
CA GLY A 159 -28.59 18.89 -16.30
C GLY A 159 -29.51 17.84 -16.93
N LEU A 160 -30.48 17.29 -16.19
CA LEU A 160 -31.56 16.51 -16.79
C LEU A 160 -32.45 17.46 -17.59
N MET A 161 -32.08 17.57 -18.87
CA MET A 161 -32.82 18.14 -19.98
C MET A 161 -34.30 18.40 -19.69
N ASP A 162 -34.64 19.66 -19.42
CA ASP A 162 -36.00 20.15 -19.63
C ASP A 162 -36.23 20.27 -21.15
N PHE A 163 -36.46 19.13 -21.80
CA PHE A 163 -37.15 19.10 -23.09
C PHE A 163 -38.66 19.16 -22.81
N GLY A 164 -39.11 20.30 -22.30
CA GLY A 164 -40.53 20.65 -22.35
C GLY A 164 -41.00 20.60 -23.81
N PRO A 165 -42.05 19.81 -24.13
CA PRO A 165 -42.52 19.69 -25.50
C PRO A 165 -43.12 21.02 -25.94
N LYS A 166 -42.50 21.67 -26.94
CA LYS A 166 -43.07 22.80 -27.66
C LYS A 166 -44.43 22.39 -28.21
N VAL A 167 -45.47 23.06 -27.73
CA VAL A 167 -46.84 22.94 -28.24
C VAL A 167 -46.86 23.42 -29.70
N GLY A 168 -47.07 22.48 -30.62
CA GLY A 168 -47.17 22.72 -32.05
C GLY A 168 -48.14 21.74 -32.70
N THR A 169 -49.40 22.17 -32.78
CA THR A 169 -50.41 21.87 -33.83
C THR A 169 -50.23 20.60 -34.68
N ASN A 170 -50.89 19.50 -34.29
CA ASN A 170 -51.85 18.71 -35.10
C ASN A 170 -52.21 17.38 -34.40
N PRO A 171 -53.49 16.97 -34.31
CA PRO A 171 -53.89 15.76 -33.59
C PRO A 171 -53.82 14.54 -34.52
N ALA A 172 -52.67 13.88 -34.59
CA ALA A 172 -52.59 12.53 -35.16
C ALA A 172 -53.00 11.51 -34.09
N LYS A 173 -54.11 10.80 -34.33
CA LYS A 173 -54.71 9.80 -33.44
C LYS A 173 -53.69 8.73 -33.00
N VAL A 174 -53.30 8.75 -31.73
CA VAL A 174 -52.46 7.71 -31.10
C VAL A 174 -53.32 6.47 -30.87
N LYS A 175 -53.02 5.37 -31.58
CA LYS A 175 -53.64 4.07 -31.32
C LYS A 175 -53.20 3.53 -29.95
N PRO A 176 -54.10 2.94 -29.14
CA PRO A 176 -53.76 2.46 -27.81
C PRO A 176 -52.79 1.27 -27.88
N LYS A 177 -51.66 1.37 -27.14
CA LYS A 177 -50.67 0.29 -27.01
C LYS A 177 -51.26 -0.87 -26.21
N LYS A 178 -51.24 -2.07 -26.79
CA LYS A 178 -51.65 -3.30 -26.09
C LYS A 178 -50.65 -3.64 -24.97
N THR A 179 -51.18 -3.87 -23.78
CA THR A 179 -50.46 -4.29 -22.57
C THR A 179 -49.66 -5.57 -22.83
N GLY A 180 -48.36 -5.57 -22.50
CA GLY A 180 -47.51 -6.77 -22.53
C GLY A 180 -46.22 -6.70 -23.37
N MET A 181 -45.86 -5.56 -23.96
CA MET A 181 -44.60 -5.41 -24.71
C MET A 181 -43.46 -4.96 -23.79
N SER A 182 -42.36 -5.69 -23.78
CA SER A 182 -41.13 -5.37 -23.03
C SER A 182 -40.50 -4.07 -23.53
N VAL A 183 -40.10 -3.19 -22.61
CA VAL A 183 -39.54 -1.86 -22.91
C VAL A 183 -38.08 -1.94 -23.40
N VAL A 184 -37.37 -3.03 -23.09
CA VAL A 184 -35.94 -3.19 -23.43
C VAL A 184 -35.73 -3.91 -24.76
N ASN A 185 -36.68 -4.74 -25.22
CA ASN A 185 -36.58 -5.42 -26.51
C ASN A 185 -37.96 -5.56 -27.19
N PRO A 186 -38.28 -4.66 -28.13
CA PRO A 186 -39.59 -4.61 -28.78
C PRO A 186 -39.95 -5.83 -29.64
N THR A 187 -39.01 -6.72 -29.97
CA THR A 187 -39.27 -7.88 -30.85
C THR A 187 -39.53 -9.19 -30.11
N SER A 188 -39.42 -9.21 -28.78
CA SER A 188 -39.59 -10.45 -28.03
C SER A 188 -41.06 -10.70 -27.64
N LYS A 189 -41.72 -11.63 -28.34
CA LYS A 189 -43.03 -12.17 -27.93
C LYS A 189 -42.83 -13.17 -26.79
N LYS A 190 -43.28 -12.84 -25.57
CA LYS A 190 -43.33 -13.79 -24.44
C LYS A 190 -44.15 -15.03 -24.82
N ARG A 191 -43.56 -16.23 -24.69
CA ARG A 191 -44.30 -17.51 -24.75
C ARG A 191 -45.18 -17.64 -23.49
N LYS A 192 -46.44 -18.09 -23.65
CA LYS A 192 -47.32 -18.43 -22.53
C LYS A 192 -46.78 -19.65 -21.79
N ALA A 193 -46.82 -19.61 -20.45
CA ALA A 193 -46.49 -20.76 -19.60
C ALA A 193 -47.57 -21.86 -19.76
N ALA A 194 -47.14 -23.12 -19.74
CA ALA A 194 -48.03 -24.28 -19.86
C ALA A 194 -48.89 -24.45 -18.60
N THR A 195 -50.21 -24.59 -18.78
CA THR A 195 -51.16 -24.94 -17.73
C THR A 195 -51.21 -26.46 -17.58
N GLY A 196 -51.04 -26.95 -16.35
CA GLY A 196 -50.94 -28.37 -16.00
C GLY A 196 -52.20 -29.20 -16.26
N VAL A 197 -52.00 -30.52 -16.33
CA VAL A 197 -53.02 -31.54 -16.55
C VAL A 197 -53.64 -31.95 -15.21
N VAL A 198 -54.96 -31.99 -15.14
CA VAL A 198 -55.73 -32.55 -14.01
C VAL A 198 -56.00 -34.01 -14.30
N PHE A 199 -55.80 -34.89 -13.31
CA PHE A 199 -56.20 -36.29 -13.37
C PHE A 199 -57.46 -36.50 -12.53
N ASP A 200 -58.42 -37.24 -13.07
CA ASP A 200 -59.53 -37.89 -12.33
C ASP A 200 -59.03 -39.17 -11.64
#